data_AF-A0A2W4ZAE2-F1
#
_entry.id   AF-A0A2W4ZAE2-F1
#
_cell.length_a   1.000
_cell.length_b   1.000
_cell.length_c   1.000
_cell.angle_alpha   90.00
_cell.angle_beta   90.00
_cell.angle_gamma   90.00
#
_symmetry.space_group_name_H-M   'P 1'
#
loop_
_entity.id
_entity.type
_entity.pdbx_description
1 polymer ?
#
loop_
_entity_poly.entity_id
_entity_poly.type
_entity_poly.pdbx_seq_one_letter_code
_entity_poly.pdbx_strand_id
1 'polypeptide(L)' 'MTPIESDEQLMIILICAVPFAALLYCGLVMGTLLTVPFAKDHSLIFGGIFALIPLVTGAAIWIGPFRK' A
#
# COMPACT_ATOMS: atom_id res chain seq x y z
N MET A 1 25.02 -19.53 3.13
CA MET A 1 23.82 -19.25 3.95
C MET A 1 22.81 -20.34 3.72
N THR A 2 22.31 -20.97 4.78
CA THR A 2 21.26 -21.99 4.70
C THR A 2 19.94 -21.32 4.29
N PRO A 3 19.10 -21.98 3.47
CA PRO A 3 17.86 -21.38 2.96
C PRO A 3 16.87 -21.00 4.07
N ILE A 4 16.94 -21.66 5.22
CA ILE A 4 16.10 -21.40 6.41
C ILE A 4 16.32 -19.98 6.98
N GLU A 5 17.58 -19.50 7.05
CA GLU A 5 17.93 -18.19 7.64
C GLU A 5 17.49 -17.01 6.75
N SER A 6 17.39 -17.25 5.44
CA SER A 6 16.89 -16.25 4.49
C SER A 6 15.38 -16.05 4.59
N ASP A 7 14.63 -17.10 4.93
CA ASP A 7 13.16 -17.06 4.98
C ASP A 7 12.67 -16.28 6.21
N GLU A 8 13.29 -16.51 7.37
CA GLU A 8 13.00 -15.76 8.60
C GLU A 8 13.31 -14.26 8.46
N GLN A 9 14.44 -13.91 7.84
CA GLN A 9 14.79 -12.52 7.58
C GLN A 9 13.82 -11.87 6.59
N LEU A 10 13.42 -12.58 5.54
CA LEU A 10 12.45 -12.08 4.56
C LEU A 10 11.08 -11.89 5.20
N MET A 11 10.65 -12.81 6.06
CA MET A 11 9.41 -12.69 6.84
C MET A 11 9.44 -11.45 7.76
N ILE A 12 10.55 -11.23 8.48
CA ILE A 12 10.72 -10.06 9.35
C ILE A 12 10.68 -8.76 8.52
N ILE A 13 11.38 -8.73 7.38
CA ILE A 13 11.38 -7.58 6.48
C ILE A 13 9.97 -7.33 5.95
N LEU A 14 9.22 -8.36 5.56
CA LEU A 14 7.86 -8.21 5.04
C LEU A 14 6.91 -7.67 6.12
N ILE A 15 7.00 -8.20 7.34
CA ILE A 15 6.21 -7.77 8.51
C ILE A 15 6.46 -6.30 8.85
N CYS A 16 7.68 -5.80 8.66
CA CYS A 16 7.99 -4.39 8.88
C CYS A 16 7.67 -3.53 7.66
N ALA A 17 8.04 -3.95 6.45
CA ALA A 17 7.94 -3.15 5.24
C ALA A 17 6.49 -2.90 4.83
N VAL A 18 5.60 -3.88 4.98
CA VAL A 18 4.18 -3.75 4.61
C VAL A 18 3.45 -2.67 5.42
N PRO A 19 3.47 -2.67 6.78
CA PRO A 19 2.83 -1.61 7.55
C PRO A 19 3.50 -0.26 7.35
N PHE A 20 4.83 -0.19 7.17
CA PHE A 20 5.50 1.08 6.86
C PHE A 20 5.07 1.64 5.50
N ALA A 21 4.95 0.80 4.47
CA ALA A 21 4.44 1.20 3.16
C ALA A 21 2.99 1.69 3.26
N ALA A 22 2.16 1.01 4.05
CA ALA A 22 0.78 1.44 4.31
C ALA A 22 0.72 2.80 5.02
N LEU A 23 1.58 3.03 6.03
CA LEU A 23 1.66 4.31 6.73
C LEU A 23 2.10 5.45 5.81
N LEU A 24 3.12 5.21 4.98
CA LEU A 24 3.58 6.19 3.98
C LEU A 24 2.48 6.53 2.99
N TYR A 25 1.74 5.51 2.52
CA TYR A 25 0.60 5.70 1.65
C TYR A 25 -0.49 6.56 2.30
N CYS A 26 -0.91 6.21 3.51
CA CYS A 26 -1.89 6.98 4.27
C CYS A 26 -1.42 8.43 4.52
N GLY A 27 -0.13 8.62 4.82
CA GLY A 27 0.47 9.94 4.98
C GLY A 27 0.44 10.78 3.70
N LEU A 28 0.72 10.16 2.54
CA LEU A 28 0.60 10.80 1.23
C LEU A 28 -0.85 11.22 0.94
N VAL A 29 -1.82 10.33 1.17
CA VAL A 29 -3.24 10.62 0.98
C VAL A 29 -3.66 11.81 1.84
N MET A 30 -3.38 11.77 3.13
CA MET A 30 -3.70 12.88 4.04
C MET A 30 -2.96 14.17 3.67
N GLY A 31 -1.69 14.08 3.30
CA GLY A 31 -0.91 15.22 2.81
C GLY A 31 -1.54 15.87 1.59
N THR A 32 -1.99 15.07 0.61
CA THR A 32 -2.66 15.57 -0.59
C THR A 32 -4.00 16.23 -0.24
N LEU A 33 -4.79 15.63 0.64
CA LEU A 33 -6.06 16.17 1.11
C LEU A 33 -5.90 17.43 1.95
N LEU A 34 -4.75 17.69 2.57
CA LEU A 34 -4.54 18.89 3.38
C LEU A 34 -3.91 20.04 2.59
N THR A 35 -3.09 19.73 1.58
CA THR A 35 -2.30 20.72 0.84
C THR A 35 -2.90 21.12 -0.51
N VAL A 36 -3.66 20.24 -1.17
CA VAL A 36 -4.23 20.52 -2.50
C VAL A 36 -5.67 21.01 -2.34
N PRO A 37 -5.99 22.26 -2.71
CA PRO A 37 -7.33 22.82 -2.55
C PRO A 37 -8.39 22.04 -3.34
N PHE A 38 -8.06 21.60 -4.55
CA PHE A 38 -8.96 20.76 -5.35
C PHE A 38 -9.26 19.40 -4.71
N ALA A 39 -8.28 18.80 -4.02
CA ALA A 39 -8.48 17.55 -3.30
C ALA A 39 -9.31 17.76 -2.01
N LYS A 40 -9.23 18.94 -1.39
CA LYS A 40 -10.09 19.34 -0.26
C LYS A 40 -11.55 19.47 -0.68
N ASP A 41 -11.80 20.18 -1.78
CA ASP A 41 -13.15 20.42 -2.29
C ASP A 41 -13.81 19.12 -2.80
N HIS A 42 -13.00 18.19 -3.32
CA HIS A 42 -13.45 16.89 -3.83
C HIS A 42 -12.96 15.71 -2.98
N SER A 43 -12.89 15.86 -1.66
CA SER A 43 -12.32 14.88 -0.73
C SER A 43 -12.94 13.49 -0.84
N LEU A 44 -14.25 13.39 -1.10
CA LEU A 44 -14.95 12.11 -1.27
C LEU A 44 -14.46 11.34 -2.52
N ILE A 45 -14.23 12.08 -3.62
CA ILE A 45 -13.79 11.50 -4.90
C ILE A 45 -12.33 11.07 -4.79
N PHE A 46 -11.48 11.94 -4.24
CA PHE A 46 -10.07 11.62 -4.01
C PHE A 46 -9.91 10.45 -3.04
N GLY A 47 -10.65 10.45 -1.93
CA GLY A 47 -10.68 9.32 -1.00
C GLY A 47 -11.11 8.01 -1.67
N GLY A 48 -12.12 8.05 -2.56
CA GLY A 48 -12.54 6.89 -3.35
C GLY A 48 -11.45 6.38 -4.30
N ILE A 49 -10.77 7.29 -5.02
CA ILE A 49 -9.65 6.94 -5.91
C ILE A 49 -8.51 6.30 -5.10
N PHE A 50 -8.14 6.90 -3.97
CA PHE A 50 -7.10 6.36 -3.09
C PHE A 50 -7.52 5.05 -2.40
N ALA A 51 -8.80 4.77 -2.21
CA ALA A 51 -9.24 3.47 -1.70
C ALA A 51 -9.16 2.38 -2.79
N LEU A 52 -9.39 2.74 -4.05
CA LEU A 52 -9.34 1.81 -5.17
C LEU A 52 -7.94 1.31 -5.47
N ILE A 53 -6.90 2.12 -5.26
CA ILE A 53 -5.50 1.73 -5.54
C ILE A 53 -5.10 0.47 -4.77
N PRO A 54 -5.10 0.42 -3.41
CA PRO A 54 -4.73 -0.78 -2.68
C PRO A 54 -5.71 -1.94 -2.91
N LEU A 55 -6.98 -1.66 -3.19
CA LEU A 55 -7.96 -2.69 -3.55
C LEU A 55 -7.58 -3.39 -4.87
N VAL A 56 -7.31 -2.61 -5.91
CA VAL A 56 -6.93 -3.13 -7.23
C VAL A 56 -5.55 -3.78 -7.17
N THR A 57 -4.59 -3.20 -6.46
CA THR A 57 -3.27 -3.80 -6.27
C THR A 57 -3.37 -5.13 -5.51
N GLY A 58 -4.14 -5.19 -4.42
CA GLY A 58 -4.38 -6.43 -3.69
C GLY A 58 -5.08 -7.49 -4.54
N ALA A 59 -6.10 -7.09 -5.31
CA ALA A 59 -6.78 -7.97 -6.26
C ALA A 59 -5.83 -8.46 -7.37
N ALA A 60 -5.00 -7.58 -7.93
CA ALA A 60 -4.04 -7.94 -8.96
C ALA A 60 -2.95 -8.89 -8.44
N ILE A 61 -2.50 -8.74 -7.18
CA ILE A 61 -1.55 -9.66 -6.55
C ILE A 61 -2.20 -11.02 -6.26
N TRP A 62 -3.48 -11.02 -5.84
CA TRP A 62 -4.20 -12.24 -5.48
C TRP A 62 -4.67 -13.06 -6.69
N ILE A 63 -5.20 -12.40 -7.72
CA ILE A 63 -5.72 -13.02 -8.95
C ILE A 63 -4.64 -13.12 -10.06
N GLY A 64 -3.58 -12.30 -9.98
CA GLY A 64 -2.57 -12.22 -11.04
C GLY A 64 -1.73 -13.48 -11.25
N PRO A 65 -1.04 -13.58 -12.39
CA PRO A 65 -0.33 -14.78 -12.85
C PRO A 65 0.88 -15.20 -11.98
N PHE A 66 1.16 -14.48 -10.90
CA PHE A 66 2.23 -14.78 -9.94
C PHE A 66 1.89 -15.90 -8.95
N ARG A 67 0.65 -16.43 -8.99
CA ARG A 67 0.27 -17.70 -8.36
C ARG A 67 0.81 -18.87 -9.19
N LYS A 68 2.11 -19.13 -9.12
CA LYS A 68 2.73 -20.40 -9.55
C LYS A 68 3.32 -21.11 -8.34
#